data_AF-A0A353Y0Z0-F1
#
_entry.id   AF-A0A353Y0Z0-F1
#
_cell.length_a   1.000
_cell.length_b   1.000
_cell.length_c   1.000
_cell.angle_alpha   90.00
_cell.angle_beta   90.00
_cell.angle_gamma   90.00
#
_symmetry.space_group_name_H-M   'P 1'
#
loop_
_entity.id
_entity.type
_entity.pdbx_description
1 polymer ?
#
loop_
_entity_poly.entity_id
_entity_poly.type
_entity_poly.pdbx_seq_one_letter_code
_entity_poly.pdbx_strand_id
1 'polypeptide(L)'
;LKYDMNVLARYGIDLQGVAYDTMLESYVLNSTATRHDMDSLAKKYLGYTTIKFEDVAGKGARQISFDQVPLQQAAPYAAEDADITLRLHRRLWGELQKESALRSVFEEIEIPLVPVLSRIERTGVKIDSAMLTQQSAELAKRMHALENSAYEIAGRPFNMGSPKQIGEIFFEELGMPVISKTPKGAPSTAESVLQKLAEDGHELP
;
A
#
# COMPACT_ATOMS: atom_id res chain seq x y z
N LEU A 1 -4.37 -16.31 7.90
CA LEU A 1 -5.50 -17.20 7.54
C LEU A 1 -6.30 -16.80 6.29
N LYS A 2 -6.62 -15.52 6.05
CA LYS A 2 -7.40 -15.11 4.85
C LYS A 2 -6.81 -15.64 3.53
N TYR A 3 -5.49 -15.59 3.38
CA TYR A 3 -4.78 -16.12 2.22
C TYR A 3 -4.96 -17.65 2.09
N ASP A 4 -4.80 -18.39 3.19
CA ASP A 4 -4.94 -19.84 3.24
C ASP A 4 -6.37 -20.29 2.85
N MET A 5 -7.38 -19.56 3.31
CA MET A 5 -8.78 -19.76 2.91
C MET A 5 -8.95 -19.59 1.39
N ASN A 6 -8.32 -18.56 0.81
CA ASN A 6 -8.38 -18.34 -0.64
C ASN A 6 -7.72 -19.47 -1.43
N VAL A 7 -6.60 -20.01 -0.94
CA VAL A 7 -5.91 -21.14 -1.59
C VAL A 7 -6.76 -22.40 -1.52
N LEU A 8 -7.25 -22.78 -0.34
CA LEU A 8 -8.05 -24.00 -0.15
C LEU A 8 -9.35 -23.99 -0.95
N ALA A 9 -9.99 -22.83 -1.06
CA ALA A 9 -11.25 -22.74 -1.78
C ALA A 9 -11.10 -22.84 -3.30
N ARG A 10 -9.89 -22.75 -3.86
CA ARG A 10 -9.61 -23.14 -5.27
C ARG A 10 -9.79 -24.63 -5.50
N TYR A 11 -9.69 -25.44 -4.45
CA TYR A 11 -9.87 -26.89 -4.46
C TYR A 11 -11.24 -27.31 -3.92
N GLY A 12 -12.20 -26.39 -3.82
CA GLY A 12 -13.53 -26.67 -3.29
C GLY A 12 -13.57 -26.95 -1.78
N ILE A 13 -12.50 -26.62 -1.05
CA ILE A 13 -12.42 -26.79 0.40
C ILE A 13 -12.87 -25.49 1.07
N ASP A 14 -13.93 -25.57 1.87
CA ASP A 14 -14.40 -24.46 2.70
C ASP A 14 -13.79 -24.58 4.11
N LEU A 15 -12.79 -23.74 4.40
CA LEU A 15 -12.10 -23.76 5.69
C LEU A 15 -13.00 -23.17 6.79
N GLN A 16 -13.38 -24.03 7.73
CA GLN A 16 -14.17 -23.68 8.92
C GLN A 16 -13.28 -23.60 10.17
N GLY A 17 -13.83 -23.07 11.26
CA GLY A 17 -13.14 -23.05 12.56
C GLY A 17 -11.95 -22.08 12.62
N VAL A 18 -11.95 -21.03 11.80
CA VAL A 18 -10.99 -19.91 11.89
C VAL A 18 -11.25 -19.17 13.19
N ALA A 19 -10.46 -19.48 14.22
CA ALA A 19 -10.62 -18.94 15.57
C ALA A 19 -9.58 -17.87 15.92
N TYR A 20 -8.36 -17.98 15.39
CA TYR A 20 -7.25 -17.10 15.74
C TYR A 20 -6.38 -16.77 14.53
N ASP A 21 -5.95 -15.52 14.43
CA ASP A 21 -4.97 -15.06 13.43
C ASP A 21 -3.98 -14.12 14.12
N THR A 22 -2.70 -14.50 14.18
CA THR A 22 -1.67 -13.80 14.96
C THR A 22 -1.40 -12.37 14.48
N MET A 23 -1.65 -12.09 13.21
CA MET A 23 -1.58 -10.72 12.69
C MET A 23 -2.68 -9.87 13.33
N LEU A 24 -3.90 -10.39 13.41
CA LEU A 24 -5.05 -9.70 14.01
C LEU A 24 -4.93 -9.62 15.54
N GLU A 25 -4.43 -10.66 16.19
CA GLU A 25 -4.13 -10.62 17.63
C GLU A 25 -3.15 -9.49 17.93
N SER A 26 -2.08 -9.37 17.15
CA SER A 26 -1.13 -8.28 17.34
C SER A 26 -1.74 -6.91 17.03
N TYR A 27 -2.56 -6.80 15.98
CA TYR A 27 -3.18 -5.54 15.57
C TYR A 27 -4.13 -5.02 16.66
N VAL A 28 -5.02 -5.87 17.16
CA VAL A 28 -5.98 -5.52 18.20
C VAL A 28 -5.28 -5.20 19.52
N LEU A 29 -4.22 -5.96 19.86
CA LEU A 29 -3.46 -5.71 21.09
C LEU A 29 -2.80 -4.32 21.09
N ASN A 30 -2.18 -3.92 19.97
CA ASN A 30 -1.64 -2.57 19.78
C ASN A 30 -1.29 -2.34 18.30
N SER A 31 -2.13 -1.57 17.60
CA SER A 31 -2.04 -1.30 16.16
C SER A 31 -0.86 -0.39 15.74
N THR A 32 -0.19 0.25 16.69
CA THR A 32 0.95 1.15 16.43
C THR A 32 2.29 0.58 16.91
N ALA A 33 2.28 -0.62 17.47
CA ALA A 33 3.41 -1.15 18.21
C ALA A 33 4.59 -1.56 17.30
N THR A 34 4.28 -2.06 16.10
CA THR A 34 5.22 -2.59 15.09
C THR A 34 4.42 -2.94 13.84
N ARG A 35 5.10 -3.32 12.76
CA ARG A 35 4.47 -4.07 11.68
C ARG A 35 3.95 -5.41 12.20
N HIS A 36 2.81 -5.86 11.66
CA HIS A 36 2.12 -7.08 12.09
C HIS A 36 2.42 -8.31 11.23
N ASP A 37 3.44 -8.25 10.37
CA ASP A 37 3.97 -9.42 9.66
C ASP A 37 4.73 -10.36 10.62
N MET A 38 4.76 -11.66 10.29
CA MET A 38 5.31 -12.70 11.16
C MET A 38 6.76 -12.43 11.56
N ASP A 39 7.61 -11.98 10.63
CA ASP A 39 9.03 -11.68 10.88
C ASP A 39 9.18 -10.60 11.98
N SER A 40 8.40 -9.53 11.85
CA SER A 40 8.39 -8.43 12.82
C SER A 40 7.87 -8.88 14.18
N LEU A 41 6.81 -9.70 14.20
CA LEU A 41 6.23 -10.24 15.43
C LEU A 41 7.16 -11.21 16.14
N ALA A 42 7.77 -12.15 15.40
CA ALA A 42 8.70 -13.13 15.94
C ALA A 42 9.91 -12.44 16.61
N LYS A 43 10.46 -11.42 15.94
CA LYS A 43 11.58 -10.65 16.49
C LYS A 43 11.18 -9.91 17.76
N LYS A 44 10.03 -9.21 17.74
CA LYS A 44 9.59 -8.37 18.86
C LYS A 44 9.16 -9.18 20.08
N TYR A 45 8.35 -10.22 19.88
CA TYR A 45 7.67 -10.92 20.97
C TYR A 45 8.37 -12.20 21.41
N LEU A 46 9.18 -12.81 20.53
CA LEU A 46 9.89 -14.07 20.80
C LEU A 46 11.41 -13.92 20.80
N GLY A 47 11.94 -12.75 20.41
CA GLY A 47 13.39 -12.56 20.24
C GLY A 47 13.97 -13.46 19.13
N TYR A 48 13.13 -13.90 18.18
CA TYR A 48 13.47 -14.90 17.18
C TYR A 48 13.55 -14.27 15.79
N THR A 49 14.54 -14.67 14.98
CA THR A 49 14.66 -14.24 13.58
C THR A 49 14.28 -15.41 12.69
N THR A 50 13.20 -15.23 11.93
CA THR A 50 12.65 -16.19 10.97
C THR A 50 13.49 -16.26 9.69
N ILE A 51 13.36 -17.39 8.99
CA ILE A 51 13.83 -17.60 7.62
C ILE A 51 12.95 -16.77 6.70
N LYS A 52 13.57 -15.92 5.87
CA LYS A 52 12.79 -15.09 4.94
C LYS A 52 12.45 -15.88 3.69
N PHE A 53 11.31 -15.54 3.07
CA PHE A 53 10.97 -16.10 1.76
C PHE A 53 12.09 -15.88 0.73
N GLU A 54 12.76 -14.73 0.78
CA GLU A 54 13.90 -14.42 -0.10
C GLU A 54 15.13 -15.32 0.13
N ASP A 55 15.28 -15.90 1.33
CA ASP A 55 16.39 -16.79 1.65
C ASP A 55 16.22 -18.17 0.97
N VAL A 56 14.97 -18.55 0.67
CA VAL A 56 14.64 -19.83 0.00
C VAL A 56 14.28 -19.67 -1.48
N ALA A 57 13.67 -18.55 -1.86
CA ALA A 57 13.17 -18.30 -3.21
C ALA A 57 14.00 -17.27 -4.00
N GLY A 58 14.99 -16.60 -3.39
CA GLY A 58 15.77 -15.54 -4.03
C GLY A 58 15.01 -14.21 -4.13
N LYS A 59 15.52 -13.28 -4.95
CA LYS A 59 15.05 -11.88 -5.02
C LYS A 59 14.89 -11.35 -6.45
N GLY A 60 14.01 -10.37 -6.59
CA GLY A 60 13.83 -9.60 -7.83
C GLY A 60 13.40 -10.45 -9.01
N ALA A 61 13.83 -10.09 -10.22
CA ALA A 61 13.44 -10.78 -11.46
C ALA A 61 13.91 -12.25 -11.55
N ARG A 62 14.80 -12.70 -10.65
CA ARG A 62 15.28 -14.09 -10.56
C ARG A 62 14.66 -14.85 -9.39
N GLN A 63 13.71 -14.26 -8.67
CA GLN A 63 12.98 -14.97 -7.62
C GLN A 63 12.17 -16.11 -8.24
N ILE A 64 12.31 -17.31 -7.67
CA ILE A 64 11.61 -18.51 -8.12
C ILE A 64 10.27 -18.66 -7.39
N SER A 65 9.35 -19.44 -7.96
CA SER A 65 8.12 -19.81 -7.27
C SER A 65 8.36 -20.94 -6.27
N PHE A 66 7.48 -21.07 -5.26
CA PHE A 66 7.71 -22.00 -4.15
C PHE A 66 7.74 -23.48 -4.57
N ASP A 67 7.05 -23.85 -5.66
CA ASP A 67 7.10 -25.20 -6.26
C ASP A 67 8.47 -25.56 -6.84
N GLN A 68 9.34 -24.58 -7.07
CA GLN A 68 10.71 -24.77 -7.57
C GLN A 68 11.75 -24.83 -6.44
N VAL A 69 11.36 -24.55 -5.19
CA VAL A 69 12.26 -24.56 -4.03
C VAL A 69 12.59 -26.01 -3.65
N PRO A 70 13.86 -26.38 -3.46
CA PRO A 70 14.24 -27.72 -3.02
C PRO A 70 13.58 -28.08 -1.69
N LEU A 71 13.11 -29.32 -1.55
CA LEU A 71 12.40 -29.79 -0.34
C LEU A 71 13.19 -29.55 0.96
N GLN A 72 14.51 -29.67 0.92
CA GLN A 72 15.39 -29.46 2.06
C GLN A 72 15.38 -28.00 2.58
N GLN A 73 14.99 -27.04 1.73
CA GLN A 73 14.84 -25.64 2.10
C GLN A 73 13.37 -25.27 2.34
N ALA A 74 12.46 -25.80 1.51
CA ALA A 74 11.03 -25.54 1.63
C ALA A 74 10.46 -26.05 2.96
N ALA A 75 10.85 -27.26 3.40
CA ALA A 75 10.29 -27.87 4.59
C ALA A 75 10.64 -27.12 5.89
N PRO A 76 11.91 -26.73 6.18
CA PRO A 76 12.22 -25.91 7.35
C PRO A 76 11.50 -24.57 7.35
N TYR A 77 11.42 -23.87 6.21
CA TYR A 77 10.71 -22.60 6.09
C TYR A 77 9.22 -22.75 6.41
N ALA A 78 8.53 -23.68 5.75
CA ALA A 78 7.10 -23.89 5.97
C ALA A 78 6.77 -24.42 7.38
N ALA A 79 7.63 -25.27 7.95
CA ALA A 79 7.45 -25.77 9.31
C ALA A 79 7.71 -24.68 10.36
N GLU A 80 8.67 -23.79 10.12
CA GLU A 80 8.95 -22.65 10.98
C GLU A 80 7.75 -21.69 11.03
N ASP A 81 7.14 -21.36 9.89
CA ASP A 81 5.93 -20.52 9.84
C ASP A 81 4.83 -21.05 10.78
N ALA A 82 4.61 -22.36 10.78
CA ALA A 82 3.63 -23.01 11.65
C ALA A 82 4.02 -22.98 13.14
N ASP A 83 5.27 -23.31 13.48
CA ASP A 83 5.77 -23.27 14.88
C ASP A 83 5.73 -21.85 15.45
N ILE A 84 6.26 -20.89 14.69
CA ILE A 84 6.33 -19.48 15.10
C ILE A 84 4.93 -18.90 15.24
N THR A 85 4.00 -19.22 14.35
CA THR A 85 2.60 -18.80 14.48
C THR A 85 1.99 -19.31 15.79
N LEU A 86 2.18 -20.59 16.14
CA LEU A 86 1.66 -21.14 17.39
C LEU A 86 2.28 -20.48 18.63
N ARG A 87 3.59 -20.22 18.61
CA ARG A 87 4.31 -19.53 19.70
C ARG A 87 3.85 -18.09 19.85
N LEU A 88 3.64 -17.38 18.74
CA LEU A 88 3.08 -16.03 18.72
C LEU A 88 1.67 -16.01 19.30
N HIS A 89 0.79 -16.93 18.88
CA HIS A 89 -0.56 -17.04 19.42
C HIS A 89 -0.56 -17.18 20.95
N ARG A 90 0.21 -18.15 21.48
CA ARG A 90 0.34 -18.35 22.93
C ARG A 90 0.78 -17.09 23.67
N ARG A 91 1.67 -16.30 23.06
CA ARG A 91 2.18 -15.05 23.66
C ARG A 91 1.18 -13.90 23.56
N LEU A 92 0.58 -13.69 22.39
CA LEU A 92 -0.28 -12.56 22.08
C LEU A 92 -1.67 -12.73 22.68
N TRP A 93 -2.31 -13.88 22.45
CA TRP A 93 -3.60 -14.21 23.05
C TRP A 93 -3.54 -14.15 24.58
N GLY A 94 -2.41 -14.61 25.15
CA GLY A 94 -2.11 -14.51 26.59
C GLY A 94 -2.26 -13.10 27.15
N GLU A 95 -1.90 -12.06 26.39
CA GLU A 95 -2.07 -10.65 26.79
C GLU A 95 -3.44 -10.10 26.38
N LEU A 96 -3.86 -10.34 25.15
CA LEU A 96 -5.09 -9.78 24.58
C LEU A 96 -6.31 -10.18 25.40
N GLN A 97 -6.40 -11.44 25.83
CA GLN A 97 -7.56 -11.93 26.59
C GLN A 97 -7.68 -11.33 28.00
N LYS A 98 -6.64 -10.66 28.51
CA LYS A 98 -6.69 -9.95 29.80
C LYS A 98 -7.57 -8.70 29.71
N GLU A 99 -7.69 -8.11 28.53
CA GLU A 99 -8.45 -6.89 28.27
C GLU A 99 -9.76 -7.23 27.57
N SER A 100 -10.86 -7.29 28.35
CA SER A 100 -12.18 -7.73 27.85
C SER A 100 -12.68 -6.96 26.62
N ALA A 101 -12.44 -5.65 26.55
CA ALA A 101 -12.83 -4.83 25.40
C ALA A 101 -12.05 -5.20 24.13
N LEU A 102 -10.73 -5.43 24.25
CA LEU A 102 -9.91 -5.85 23.12
C LEU A 102 -10.27 -7.26 22.66
N ARG A 103 -10.52 -8.16 23.61
CA ARG A 103 -11.01 -9.50 23.33
C ARG A 103 -12.31 -9.48 22.53
N SER A 104 -13.29 -8.68 22.94
CA SER A 104 -14.57 -8.56 22.23
C SER A 104 -14.37 -8.04 20.80
N VAL A 105 -13.52 -7.01 20.59
CA VAL A 105 -13.19 -6.54 19.23
C VAL A 105 -12.58 -7.66 18.38
N PHE A 106 -11.65 -8.44 18.95
CA PHE A 106 -11.04 -9.55 18.22
C PHE A 106 -12.03 -10.67 17.86
N GLU A 107 -12.78 -11.18 18.85
CA GLU A 107 -13.67 -12.33 18.69
C GLU A 107 -14.96 -12.00 17.93
N GLU A 108 -15.53 -10.80 18.11
CA GLU A 108 -16.85 -10.44 17.58
C GLU A 108 -16.78 -9.61 16.28
N ILE A 109 -15.63 -8.98 15.99
CA ILE A 109 -15.47 -8.12 14.82
C ILE A 109 -14.41 -8.68 13.88
N GLU A 110 -13.15 -8.78 14.34
CA GLU A 110 -12.02 -9.07 13.46
C GLU A 110 -12.06 -10.50 12.90
N ILE A 111 -12.23 -11.51 13.75
CA ILE A 111 -12.27 -12.92 13.32
C ILE A 111 -13.47 -13.22 12.39
N PRO A 112 -14.71 -12.79 12.70
CA PRO A 112 -15.85 -12.97 11.80
C PRO A 112 -15.70 -12.27 10.44
N LEU A 113 -14.90 -11.22 10.37
CA LEU A 113 -14.65 -10.47 9.14
C LEU A 113 -13.68 -11.19 8.17
N VAL A 114 -12.77 -12.04 8.68
CA VAL A 114 -11.81 -12.80 7.85
C VAL A 114 -12.46 -13.57 6.69
N PRO A 115 -13.48 -14.44 6.92
CA PRO A 115 -14.15 -15.16 5.83
C PRO A 115 -14.92 -14.23 4.88
N VAL A 116 -15.43 -13.09 5.38
CA VAL A 116 -16.13 -12.11 4.55
C VAL A 116 -15.17 -11.46 3.57
N LEU A 117 -14.00 -11.01 4.05
CA LEU A 117 -12.96 -10.41 3.20
C LEU A 117 -12.42 -11.43 2.18
N SER A 118 -12.20 -12.68 2.58
CA SER A 118 -11.83 -13.76 1.65
C SER A 118 -12.83 -13.90 0.49
N ARG A 119 -14.15 -13.86 0.78
CA ARG A 119 -15.18 -13.92 -0.26
C ARG A 119 -15.22 -12.68 -1.15
N ILE A 120 -15.11 -11.48 -0.56
CA ILE A 120 -15.10 -10.23 -1.32
C ILE A 120 -13.92 -10.22 -2.30
N GLU A 121 -12.72 -10.56 -1.83
CA GLU A 121 -11.52 -10.60 -2.65
C GLU A 121 -11.62 -11.60 -3.81
N ARG A 122 -12.14 -12.80 -3.54
CA ARG A 122 -12.32 -13.84 -4.56
C ARG A 122 -13.42 -13.52 -5.56
N THR A 123 -14.45 -12.77 -5.14
CA THR A 123 -15.51 -12.30 -6.03
C THR A 123 -14.96 -11.25 -7.01
N GLY A 124 -14.08 -10.38 -6.50
CA GLY A 124 -13.50 -9.30 -7.29
C GLY A 124 -14.52 -8.25 -7.69
N VAL A 125 -14.12 -7.41 -8.64
CA VAL A 125 -14.96 -6.35 -9.23
C VAL A 125 -14.88 -6.42 -10.74
N LYS A 126 -16.02 -6.26 -11.42
CA LYS A 126 -16.06 -6.22 -12.88
C LYS A 126 -15.60 -4.85 -13.37
N ILE A 127 -14.59 -4.84 -14.23
CA ILE A 127 -14.03 -3.63 -14.82
C ILE A 127 -14.34 -3.59 -16.32
N ASP A 128 -14.79 -2.43 -16.81
CA ASP A 128 -14.95 -2.15 -18.23
C ASP A 128 -13.64 -1.54 -18.79
N SER A 129 -12.81 -2.39 -19.38
CA SER A 129 -11.51 -1.97 -19.95
C SER A 129 -11.66 -1.09 -21.19
N ALA A 130 -12.75 -1.23 -21.95
CA ALA A 130 -12.99 -0.42 -23.14
C ALA A 130 -13.35 1.02 -22.76
N MET A 131 -14.23 1.19 -21.77
CA MET A 131 -14.55 2.50 -21.21
C MET A 131 -13.31 3.18 -20.62
N LEU A 132 -12.47 2.45 -19.87
CA LEU A 132 -11.22 3.00 -19.34
C LEU A 132 -10.23 3.42 -20.45
N THR A 133 -10.17 2.68 -21.55
CA THR A 133 -9.32 3.02 -22.70
C THR A 133 -9.83 4.28 -23.40
N GLN A 134 -11.15 4.41 -23.58
CA GLN A 134 -11.76 5.63 -24.13
C GLN A 134 -11.48 6.84 -23.24
N GLN A 135 -11.63 6.69 -21.92
CA GLN A 135 -11.33 7.75 -20.95
C GLN A 135 -9.84 8.14 -20.98
N SER A 136 -8.94 7.17 -21.10
CA SER A 136 -7.50 7.43 -21.24
C SER A 136 -7.18 8.27 -22.49
N ALA A 137 -7.80 7.95 -23.63
CA ALA A 137 -7.62 8.72 -24.86
C ALA A 137 -8.18 10.15 -24.75
N GLU A 138 -9.33 10.31 -24.08
CA GLU A 138 -9.91 11.63 -23.83
C GLU A 138 -9.02 12.49 -22.92
N LEU A 139 -8.49 11.91 -21.84
CA LEU A 139 -7.57 12.58 -20.94
C LEU A 139 -6.27 12.99 -21.65
N ALA A 140 -5.70 12.11 -22.49
CA ALA A 140 -4.52 12.44 -23.29
C ALA A 140 -4.79 13.63 -24.23
N LYS A 141 -5.95 13.66 -24.89
CA LYS A 141 -6.35 14.78 -25.75
C LYS A 141 -6.48 16.09 -24.95
N ARG A 142 -7.10 16.04 -23.77
CA ARG A 142 -7.25 17.21 -22.89
C ARG A 142 -5.90 17.70 -22.36
N MET A 143 -5.01 16.78 -21.97
CA MET A 143 -3.66 17.12 -21.54
C MET A 143 -2.87 17.85 -22.63
N HIS A 144 -2.89 17.35 -23.87
CA HIS A 144 -2.25 18.03 -25.00
C HIS A 144 -2.86 19.40 -25.29
N ALA A 145 -4.19 19.55 -25.18
CA ALA A 145 -4.82 20.85 -25.36
C ALA A 145 -4.37 21.86 -24.30
N LEU A 146 -4.37 21.46 -23.02
CA LEU A 146 -3.89 22.29 -21.91
C LEU A 146 -2.40 22.62 -22.03
N GLU A 147 -1.59 21.65 -22.48
CA GLU A 147 -0.16 21.85 -22.72
C GLU A 147 0.09 22.95 -23.76
N ASN A 148 -0.64 22.88 -24.89
CA ASN A 148 -0.55 23.91 -25.92
C ASN A 148 -1.04 25.28 -25.41
N SER A 149 -2.16 25.35 -24.69
CA SER A 149 -2.65 26.61 -24.12
C SER A 149 -1.64 27.23 -23.14
N ALA A 150 -0.98 26.41 -22.33
CA ALA A 150 0.07 26.90 -21.46
C ALA A 150 1.29 27.42 -22.23
N TYR A 151 1.69 26.76 -23.32
CA TYR A 151 2.78 27.25 -24.17
C TYR A 151 2.43 28.57 -24.85
N GLU A 152 1.18 28.75 -25.25
CA GLU A 152 0.68 30.01 -25.81
C GLU A 152 0.74 31.15 -24.78
N ILE A 153 0.27 30.92 -23.54
CA ILE A 153 0.32 31.93 -22.47
C ILE A 153 1.76 32.23 -22.04
N ALA A 154 2.61 31.21 -21.93
CA ALA A 154 4.03 31.36 -21.57
C ALA A 154 4.88 31.92 -22.72
N GLY A 155 4.38 31.92 -23.96
CA GLY A 155 5.10 32.37 -25.15
C GLY A 155 6.20 31.43 -25.66
N ARG A 156 6.40 30.26 -25.01
CA ARG A 156 7.36 29.23 -25.44
C ARG A 156 7.03 27.84 -24.85
N PRO A 157 7.48 26.75 -25.50
CA PRO A 157 7.43 25.42 -24.90
C PRO A 157 8.30 25.32 -23.64
N PHE A 158 7.83 24.54 -22.66
CA PHE A 158 8.57 24.20 -21.45
C PHE A 158 8.12 22.85 -20.88
N ASN A 159 8.92 22.28 -20.00
CA ASN A 159 8.62 21.03 -19.33
C ASN A 159 7.71 21.29 -18.12
N MET A 160 6.43 20.94 -18.24
CA MET A 160 5.43 21.01 -17.16
C MET A 160 5.73 20.09 -15.97
N GLY A 161 6.60 19.09 -16.14
CA GLY A 161 7.10 18.26 -15.05
C GLY A 161 8.29 18.87 -14.31
N SER A 162 8.76 20.06 -14.69
CA SER A 162 9.92 20.71 -14.10
C SER A 162 9.50 21.91 -13.24
N PRO A 163 9.46 21.76 -11.89
CA PRO A 163 9.19 22.86 -10.97
C PRO A 163 10.09 24.09 -11.19
N LYS A 164 11.31 23.87 -11.68
CA LYS A 164 12.25 24.94 -12.00
C LYS A 164 11.80 25.76 -13.20
N GLN A 165 11.45 25.12 -14.32
CA GLN A 165 11.01 25.84 -15.53
C GLN A 165 9.66 26.52 -15.30
N ILE A 166 8.76 25.91 -14.53
CA ILE A 166 7.51 26.55 -14.09
C ILE A 166 7.83 27.81 -13.28
N GLY A 167 8.74 27.72 -12.31
CA GLY A 167 9.12 28.86 -11.47
C GLY A 167 9.73 30.02 -12.28
N GLU A 168 10.60 29.71 -13.24
CA GLU A 168 11.17 30.71 -14.17
C GLU A 168 10.05 31.41 -14.95
N ILE A 169 9.10 30.67 -15.52
CA ILE A 169 8.00 31.25 -16.30
C ILE A 169 7.09 32.09 -15.40
N PHE A 170 6.63 31.57 -14.26
CA PHE A 170 5.64 32.26 -13.44
C PHE A 170 6.21 33.51 -12.78
N PHE A 171 7.38 33.40 -12.17
CA PHE A 171 7.90 34.48 -11.32
C PHE A 171 8.85 35.43 -12.04
N GLU A 172 9.58 34.96 -13.06
CA GLU A 172 10.52 35.81 -13.80
C GLU A 172 9.91 36.36 -15.09
N GLU A 173 9.28 35.50 -15.91
CA GLU A 173 8.73 35.93 -17.22
C GLU A 173 7.35 36.58 -17.09
N LEU A 174 6.42 35.95 -16.37
CA LEU A 174 5.04 36.44 -16.15
C LEU A 174 4.94 37.38 -14.93
N GLY A 175 6.00 37.49 -14.13
CA GLY A 175 6.09 38.44 -13.02
C GLY A 175 5.08 38.21 -11.88
N MET A 176 4.63 36.98 -11.69
CA MET A 176 3.67 36.62 -10.63
C MET A 176 4.27 36.79 -9.22
N PRO A 177 3.44 37.06 -8.19
CA PRO A 177 3.93 37.24 -6.83
C PRO A 177 4.43 35.92 -6.21
N VAL A 178 5.56 35.99 -5.51
CA VAL A 178 6.08 34.85 -4.74
C VAL A 178 5.32 34.75 -3.41
N ILE A 179 4.36 33.83 -3.36
CA ILE A 179 3.53 33.59 -2.16
C ILE A 179 4.31 32.86 -1.06
N SER A 180 5.16 31.90 -1.44
CA SER A 180 6.00 31.15 -0.50
C SER A 180 7.29 30.66 -1.15
N LYS A 181 8.27 30.26 -0.32
CA LYS A 181 9.57 29.75 -0.76
C LYS A 181 9.83 28.36 -0.20
N THR A 182 10.55 27.55 -0.97
CA THR A 182 11.07 26.25 -0.54
C THR A 182 12.12 26.42 0.58
N PRO A 183 12.47 25.36 1.32
CA PRO A 183 13.54 25.43 2.34
C PRO A 183 14.90 25.90 1.78
N LYS A 184 15.13 25.74 0.48
CA LYS A 184 16.34 26.20 -0.22
C LYS A 184 16.23 27.65 -0.72
N GLY A 185 15.14 28.35 -0.43
CA GLY A 185 14.93 29.77 -0.73
C GLY A 185 14.38 30.07 -2.13
N ALA A 186 14.20 29.08 -3.00
CA ALA A 186 13.57 29.27 -4.31
C ALA A 186 12.06 29.47 -4.18
N PRO A 187 11.40 30.28 -5.05
CA PRO A 187 9.95 30.36 -5.12
C PRO A 187 9.29 28.97 -5.20
N SER A 188 8.21 28.78 -4.46
CA SER A 188 7.51 27.50 -4.40
C SER A 188 6.48 27.37 -5.52
N THR A 189 6.48 26.24 -6.20
CA THR A 189 5.47 25.81 -7.19
C THR A 189 4.66 24.62 -6.68
N ALA A 190 4.49 24.51 -5.36
CA ALA A 190 3.63 23.50 -4.74
C ALA A 190 2.16 23.78 -5.08
N GLU A 191 1.35 22.72 -5.17
CA GLU A 191 -0.07 22.78 -5.56
C GLU A 191 -0.86 23.87 -4.80
N SER A 192 -0.67 24.00 -3.49
CA SER A 192 -1.37 25.02 -2.68
C SER A 192 -0.99 26.46 -3.06
N VAL A 193 0.20 26.68 -3.61
CA VAL A 193 0.65 28.01 -4.08
C VAL A 193 0.06 28.31 -5.45
N LEU A 194 0.11 27.32 -6.35
CA LEU A 194 -0.46 27.40 -7.69
C LEU A 194 -1.97 27.68 -7.62
N GLN A 195 -2.69 26.95 -6.76
CA GLN A 195 -4.13 27.19 -6.55
C GLN A 195 -4.42 28.61 -6.08
N LYS A 196 -3.60 29.18 -5.18
CA LYS A 196 -3.80 30.55 -4.72
C LYS A 196 -3.53 31.58 -5.84
N LEU A 197 -2.51 31.36 -6.68
CA LEU A 197 -2.28 32.18 -7.86
C LEU A 197 -3.47 32.13 -8.84
N ALA A 198 -4.09 30.96 -8.99
CA ALA A 198 -5.30 30.80 -9.78
C ALA A 198 -6.48 31.60 -9.22
N GLU A 199 -6.71 31.54 -7.90
CA GLU A 199 -7.74 32.29 -7.20
C GLU A 199 -7.52 33.81 -7.29
N ASP A 200 -6.26 34.26 -7.31
CA ASP A 200 -5.87 35.65 -7.52
C ASP A 200 -6.02 36.11 -8.99
N GLY A 201 -6.47 35.22 -9.89
CA GLY A 201 -6.85 35.53 -11.26
C GLY A 201 -5.75 35.35 -12.31
N HIS A 202 -4.65 34.66 -11.98
CA HIS A 202 -3.62 34.34 -12.96
C HIS A 202 -4.08 33.22 -13.90
N GLU A 203 -3.97 33.43 -15.22
CA GLU A 203 -4.49 32.50 -16.25
C GLU A 203 -3.66 31.21 -16.41
N LEU A 204 -2.36 31.27 -16.09
CA LEU A 204 -1.47 30.10 -16.08
C LEU A 204 -0.81 29.92 -14.71
N PRO A 205 -1.54 29.41 -13.71
CA PRO A 205 -1.02 29.15 -12.37
C PRO A 205 -0.72 27.67 -12.13
#